data_AF-A0A7C4AEQ8-F1
#
_entry.id   AF-A0A7C4AEQ8-F1
#
_cell.length_a   1.000
_cell.length_b   1.000
_cell.length_c   1.000
_cell.angle_alpha   90.00
_cell.angle_beta   90.00
_cell.angle_gamma   90.00
#
_symmetry.space_group_name_H-M   'P 1'
#
loop_
_entity.id
_entity.type
_entity.pdbx_description
1 polymer ?
#
loop_
_entity_poly.entity_id
_entity_poly.type
_entity_poly.pdbx_seq_one_letter_code
_entity_poly.pdbx_strand_id
1 'polypeptide(L)'
;MEEKIILEIKIPRENEYTTEVAAGFFSSLSRSLKTPGFLGKIKGEKPQNLVLEIACFGQQIRFYAIFEPEFLSFFESQILAAWPLAVL
;
A
#
# COMPACT_ATOMS: atom_id res chain seq x y z
N MET A 1 -3.99 20.79 5.53
CA MET A 1 -3.73 19.58 4.75
C MET A 1 -3.34 18.50 5.72
N GLU A 2 -3.99 17.35 5.70
CA GLU A 2 -3.50 16.17 6.44
C GLU A 2 -2.20 15.71 5.78
N GLU A 3 -1.19 15.41 6.59
CA GLU A 3 0.10 14.89 6.13
C GLU A 3 -0.10 13.50 5.50
N LYS A 4 0.52 13.24 4.35
CA LYS A 4 0.47 11.94 3.67
C LYS A 4 1.90 11.49 3.37
N ILE A 5 2.12 10.19 3.44
CA ILE A 5 3.36 9.56 2.98
C ILE A 5 3.19 9.17 1.51
N ILE A 6 4.22 9.41 0.70
CA ILE A 6 4.34 8.89 -0.66
C ILE A 6 5.51 7.90 -0.64
N LEU A 7 5.21 6.61 -0.77
CA LEU A 7 6.20 5.53 -0.74
C LEU A 7 6.43 5.02 -2.16
N GLU A 8 7.68 4.97 -2.62
CA GLU A 8 8.03 4.42 -3.94
C GLU A 8 8.35 2.93 -3.80
N ILE A 9 7.62 2.07 -4.53
CA ILE A 9 7.82 0.62 -4.45
C ILE A 9 8.59 0.16 -5.68
N LYS A 10 9.74 -0.48 -5.47
CA LYS A 10 10.58 -1.06 -6.52
C LYS A 10 10.75 -2.56 -6.29
N ILE A 11 10.39 -3.34 -7.31
CA ILE A 11 10.55 -4.80 -7.30
C ILE A 11 11.52 -5.17 -8.44
N PRO A 12 12.55 -6.00 -8.20
CA PRO A 12 13.49 -6.45 -9.24
C PRO A 12 12.74 -7.13 -10.39
N ARG A 13 13.13 -6.90 -11.65
CA ARG A 13 12.45 -7.49 -12.81
C ARG A 13 12.68 -9.01 -12.94
N GLU A 14 13.83 -9.49 -12.51
CA GLU A 14 14.17 -10.91 -12.48
C GLU A 14 13.59 -11.56 -11.22
N ASN A 15 12.26 -11.66 -11.19
CA ASN A 15 11.54 -12.31 -10.10
C ASN A 15 10.60 -13.39 -10.64
N GLU A 16 10.27 -14.35 -9.79
CA GLU A 16 9.27 -15.39 -10.08
C GLU A 16 7.91 -15.04 -9.45
N TYR A 17 7.65 -13.75 -9.15
CA TYR A 17 6.41 -13.34 -8.50
C TYR A 17 5.25 -13.47 -9.47
N THR A 18 4.26 -14.25 -9.06
CA THR A 18 3.12 -14.57 -9.91
C THR A 18 1.97 -13.57 -9.69
N THR A 19 1.04 -13.56 -10.64
CA THR A 19 -0.19 -12.77 -10.54
C THR A 19 -1.04 -13.14 -9.33
N GLU A 20 -0.95 -14.38 -8.86
CA GLU A 20 -1.69 -14.89 -7.71
C GLU A 20 -1.16 -14.29 -6.40
N VAL A 21 0.16 -14.12 -6.27
CA VAL A 21 0.77 -13.46 -5.10
C VAL A 21 0.30 -12.01 -5.02
N ALA A 22 0.30 -11.29 -6.15
CA ALA A 22 -0.20 -9.91 -6.21
C ALA A 22 -1.69 -9.83 -5.85
N ALA A 23 -2.53 -10.71 -6.40
CA ALA A 23 -3.96 -10.77 -6.08
C ALA A 23 -4.20 -11.06 -4.58
N GLY A 24 -3.42 -11.98 -4.00
CA GLY A 24 -3.45 -12.28 -2.57
C GLY A 24 -3.10 -11.08 -1.71
N PHE A 25 -2.03 -10.36 -2.08
CA PHE A 25 -1.62 -9.12 -1.41
C PHE A 25 -2.71 -8.05 -1.48
N PHE A 26 -3.24 -7.72 -2.66
CA PHE A 26 -4.27 -6.66 -2.76
C PHE A 26 -5.57 -7.03 -2.03
N SER A 27 -5.90 -8.32 -1.97
CA SER A 27 -7.04 -8.83 -1.19
C SER A 27 -6.82 -8.68 0.33
N SER A 28 -5.61 -8.94 0.83
CA SER A 28 -5.29 -8.74 2.26
C SER A 28 -5.25 -7.27 2.64
N LEU A 29 -4.76 -6.42 1.74
CA LEU A 29 -4.62 -4.99 1.93
C LEU A 29 -5.98 -4.28 1.99
N SER A 30 -6.86 -4.59 1.03
CA SER A 30 -8.24 -4.05 1.00
C SER A 30 -9.04 -4.40 2.26
N ARG A 31 -8.79 -5.58 2.85
CA ARG A 31 -9.41 -5.98 4.13
C ARG A 31 -8.85 -5.23 5.32
N SER A 32 -7.61 -4.74 5.25
CA SER A 32 -6.96 -4.01 6.34
C SER A 32 -7.35 -2.53 6.35
N LEU A 33 -7.68 -1.97 5.19
CA LEU A 33 -8.20 -0.61 4.99
C LEU A 33 -9.70 -0.50 5.34
N LYS A 34 -10.10 -1.03 6.50
CA LYS A 34 -11.51 -1.11 6.86
C LYS A 34 -12.11 0.28 7.07
N THR A 35 -13.34 0.43 6.57
CA THR A 35 -14.25 1.46 7.03
C THR A 35 -14.51 1.27 8.52
N PRO A 36 -14.46 2.34 9.34
CA PRO A 36 -14.71 2.23 10.76
C PRO A 36 -16.07 1.58 11.04
N GLY A 37 -16.08 0.67 12.02
CA GLY A 37 -17.32 0.02 12.48
C GLY A 37 -18.29 1.03 13.11
N PHE A 38 -19.48 0.58 13.52
CA PHE A 38 -20.53 1.46 14.07
C PHE A 38 -20.03 2.35 15.23
N LEU A 39 -19.28 1.76 16.17
CA LEU A 39 -18.65 2.49 17.29
C LEU A 39 -17.56 3.48 16.82
N GLY A 40 -16.77 3.10 15.82
CA GLY A 40 -15.74 3.97 15.22
C GLY A 40 -16.37 5.19 14.54
N LYS A 41 -17.48 5.00 13.83
CA LYS A 41 -18.26 6.10 13.23
C LYS A 41 -18.80 7.07 14.28
N ILE A 42 -19.30 6.56 15.41
CA ILE A 42 -19.78 7.41 16.52
C ILE A 42 -18.63 8.19 17.17
N LYS A 43 -17.43 7.59 17.25
CA LYS A 43 -16.21 8.26 17.72
C LYS A 43 -15.58 9.21 16.71
N GLY A 44 -16.13 9.31 15.50
CA GLY A 44 -15.59 10.17 14.44
C GLY A 44 -14.33 9.62 13.75
N GLU A 45 -14.06 8.31 13.86
CA GLU A 45 -12.98 7.67 13.12
C GLU A 45 -13.24 7.82 11.61
N LYS A 46 -12.19 8.18 10.88
CA LYS A 46 -12.23 8.30 9.42
C LYS A 46 -11.75 6.99 8.77
N PRO A 47 -12.28 6.63 7.59
CA PRO A 47 -11.72 5.53 6.82
C PRO A 47 -10.27 5.84 6.45
N GLN A 48 -9.41 4.82 6.54
CA GLN A 48 -8.05 4.92 6.01
C GLN A 48 -8.10 4.85 4.49
N ASN A 49 -7.43 5.80 3.84
CA ASN A 49 -7.32 5.84 2.39
C ASN A 49 -5.95 5.31 1.99
N LEU A 50 -5.96 4.43 0.99
CA LEU A 50 -4.76 4.03 0.27
C LEU A 50 -4.96 4.35 -1.19
N VAL A 51 -4.01 5.07 -1.77
CA VAL A 51 -3.93 5.26 -3.22
C VAL A 51 -2.74 4.48 -3.74
N LEU A 52 -2.96 3.73 -4.81
CA LEU A 52 -1.91 3.04 -5.56
C LEU A 52 -1.82 3.71 -6.92
N GLU A 53 -0.65 4.25 -7.25
CA GLU A 53 -0.44 5.07 -8.45
C GLU A 53 0.71 4.52 -9.30
N ILE A 54 0.55 4.60 -10.62
CA ILE A 54 1.60 4.28 -11.58
C ILE A 54 1.96 5.55 -12.32
N ALA A 55 3.14 6.08 -12.09
CA ALA A 55 3.62 7.28 -12.76
C ALA A 55 4.70 6.94 -13.78
N CYS A 56 4.74 7.70 -14.89
CA CYS A 56 5.85 7.69 -15.83
C CYS A 56 6.59 9.02 -15.72
N PHE A 57 7.83 8.97 -15.23
CA PHE A 57 8.69 10.16 -15.15
C PHE A 57 10.06 9.82 -15.71
N GLY A 58 10.54 10.61 -16.67
CA GLY A 58 11.85 10.37 -17.31
C GLY A 58 11.95 9.03 -18.03
N GLN A 59 10.86 8.57 -18.68
CA GLN A 59 10.76 7.25 -19.33
C GLN A 59 10.95 6.06 -18.37
N GLN A 60 10.77 6.28 -17.06
CA GLN A 60 10.77 5.24 -16.04
C GLN A 60 9.37 5.12 -15.44
N ILE A 61 8.85 3.89 -15.45
CA ILE A 61 7.63 3.54 -14.74
C ILE A 61 7.96 3.41 -13.25
N ARG A 62 7.20 4.11 -12.41
CA ARG A 62 7.34 4.14 -10.96
C ARG A 62 6.00 3.79 -10.33
N PHE A 63 6.06 3.04 -9.24
CA PHE A 63 4.90 2.60 -8.49
C PHE A 63 4.90 3.30 -7.15
N TYR A 64 3.79 3.93 -6.79
CA TYR A 64 3.65 4.68 -5.56
C TYR A 64 2.48 4.18 -4.73
N ALA A 65 2.64 4.21 -3.41
CA ALA A 65 1.57 4.07 -2.45
C ALA A 65 1.45 5.34 -1.62
N ILE A 66 0.23 5.82 -1.42
CA ILE A 66 -0.05 7.06 -0.69
C ILE A 66 -1.06 6.76 0.42
N PHE A 67 -0.69 7.07 1.65
CA PHE A 67 -1.47 6.74 2.85
C PHE A 67 -1.09 7.64 4.05
N GLU A 68 -1.83 7.51 5.15
CA GLU A 68 -1.55 8.23 6.41
C GLU A 68 -0.27 7.68 7.10
N PRO A 69 0.53 8.53 7.77
CA PRO A 69 1.77 8.09 8.43
C PRO A 69 1.62 6.90 9.38
N GLU A 70 0.48 6.76 10.07
CA GLU A 70 0.24 5.67 11.01
C GLU A 70 0.16 4.28 10.33
N PHE A 71 -0.02 4.26 9.00
CA PHE A 71 -0.11 3.03 8.22
C PHE A 71 1.24 2.53 7.68
N LEU A 72 2.31 3.33 7.81
CA LEU A 72 3.61 3.06 7.20
C LEU A 72 4.18 1.69 7.60
N SER A 73 4.41 1.46 8.90
CA SER A 73 5.04 0.21 9.37
C SER A 73 4.22 -1.04 9.03
N PHE A 74 2.89 -0.90 9.01
CA PHE A 74 2.01 -1.99 8.58
C PHE A 74 2.20 -2.27 7.08
N PHE A 75 2.14 -1.23 6.25
CA PHE A 75 2.26 -1.35 4.81
C PHE A 75 3.62 -1.94 4.39
N GLU A 76 4.72 -1.43 4.97
CA GLU A 76 6.07 -1.96 4.76
C GLU A 76 6.15 -3.45 5.09
N SER A 77 5.59 -3.86 6.24
CA SER A 77 5.58 -5.26 6.66
C SER A 77 4.79 -6.15 5.69
N GLN A 78 3.65 -5.67 5.18
CA GLN A 78 2.88 -6.43 4.18
C GLN A 78 3.61 -6.55 2.85
N ILE A 79 4.23 -5.48 2.38
CA ILE A 79 5.00 -5.49 1.12
C ILE A 79 6.19 -6.45 1.24
N LEU A 80 6.99 -6.35 2.29
CA LEU A 80 8.18 -7.19 2.46
C LEU A 80 7.82 -8.67 2.69
N ALA A 81 6.65 -8.96 3.26
CA ALA A 81 6.14 -10.32 3.38
C ALA A 81 5.75 -10.93 2.02
N ALA A 82 5.13 -10.15 1.14
CA ALA A 82 4.74 -10.60 -0.21
C ALA A 82 5.92 -10.58 -1.20
N TRP A 83 6.79 -9.58 -1.09
CA TRP A 83 7.93 -9.32 -1.95
C TRP A 83 9.18 -9.02 -1.11
N PRO A 84 9.91 -10.05 -0.64
CA PRO A 84 11.07 -9.88 0.23
C PRO A 84 12.22 -9.06 -0.37
N LEU A 85 12.27 -8.96 -1.70
CA LEU A 85 13.29 -8.20 -2.43
C LEU A 85 12.83 -6.78 -2.80
N ALA A 86 11.65 -6.35 -2.33
CA ALA A 86 11.16 -5.00 -2.59
C ALA A 86 12.05 -3.96 -1.90
N VAL A 87 12.28 -2.85 -2.59
CA VAL A 87 12.90 -1.64 -2.04
C VAL A 87 11.79 -0.59 -1.92
N LEU A 88 11.69 0.01 -0.74
CA LEU A 88 10.66 0.99 -0.35
C LEU A 88 11.28 2.37 -0.13
#